data_AF-A0A8S0TAT9-F1
#
_entry.id   AF-A0A8S0TAT9-F1
#
_cell.length_a   1.000
_cell.length_b   1.000
_cell.length_c   1.000
_cell.angle_alpha   90.00
_cell.angle_beta   90.00
_cell.angle_gamma   90.00
#
_symmetry.space_group_name_H-M   'P 1'
#
loop_
_entity.id
_entity.type
_entity.pdbx_description
1 polymer ?
#
loop_
_entity_poly.entity_id
_entity_poly.type
_entity_poly.pdbx_seq_one_letter_code
_entity_poly.pdbx_strand_id
1 'polypeptide(L)'
;MGADFPSKPMGLYATIWDASDWATSGGKYKVNYKYAPFVAQFTDLALHGCPADPLQEVVNSDCAAREDGQLASDDYASITPKQRNAMKRFRGKYMYYSYCYDTIRYPVPPSECVVDLAIRQGFKDTGRLKFDEKHHRHFKKRGEVMNARNNRNQENV
;
A
#
# COMPACT_ATOMS: atom_id res chain seq x y z
N MET A 1 10.41 19.69 17.76
CA MET A 1 9.13 19.12 18.23
C MET A 1 8.94 17.78 17.54
N GLY A 2 9.15 16.68 18.26
CA GLY A 2 8.92 15.33 17.72
C GLY A 2 7.45 14.96 17.81
N ALA A 3 6.97 14.17 16.85
CA ALA A 3 5.64 13.57 16.91
C ALA A 3 5.60 12.50 18.03
N ASP A 4 4.41 12.21 18.54
CA ASP A 4 4.22 11.11 19.49
C ASP A 4 4.66 9.79 18.84
N PHE A 5 5.44 9.00 19.59
CA PHE A 5 5.93 7.70 19.15
C PHE A 5 5.40 6.60 20.09
N PRO A 6 4.98 5.43 19.58
CA PRO A 6 4.51 4.33 20.41
C PRO A 6 5.56 3.92 21.45
N SER A 7 5.23 4.10 22.72
CA SER A 7 6.15 3.89 23.86
C SER A 7 5.57 3.01 24.98
N LYS A 8 4.32 2.57 24.83
CA LYS A 8 3.65 1.69 25.78
C LYS A 8 3.69 0.23 25.29
N PRO A 9 3.68 -0.75 26.20
CA PRO A 9 3.48 -2.15 25.83
C PRO A 9 2.23 -2.35 24.96
N MET A 10 2.29 -3.27 24.00
CA MET A 10 1.21 -3.54 23.05
C MET A 10 0.86 -5.03 23.03
N GLY A 11 -0.41 -5.34 22.79
CA GLY A 11 -0.88 -6.69 22.48
C GLY A 11 -0.94 -6.93 20.97
N LEU A 12 -0.68 -8.17 20.55
CA LEU A 12 -0.89 -8.61 19.17
C LEU A 12 -2.32 -9.12 18.99
N TYR A 13 -3.00 -8.65 17.95
CA TYR A 13 -4.36 -9.08 17.60
C TYR A 13 -4.44 -9.45 16.13
N ALA A 14 -5.14 -10.54 15.80
CA ALA A 14 -5.50 -10.92 14.44
C ALA A 14 -7.01 -11.20 14.38
N THR A 15 -7.73 -10.46 13.55
CA THR A 15 -9.20 -10.53 13.45
C THR A 15 -9.67 -10.51 12.01
N ILE A 16 -10.76 -11.23 11.74
CA ILE A 16 -11.59 -11.09 10.55
C ILE A 16 -12.94 -10.55 10.98
N TRP A 17 -13.36 -9.42 10.42
CA TRP A 17 -14.60 -8.74 10.83
C TRP A 17 -15.21 -7.95 9.68
N ASP A 18 -16.49 -7.60 9.83
CA ASP A 18 -17.24 -6.84 8.82
C ASP A 18 -17.04 -5.33 8.97
N ALA A 19 -16.30 -4.76 8.02
CA ALA A 19 -16.02 -3.32 7.91
C ALA A 19 -16.74 -2.68 6.70
N SER A 20 -17.95 -3.15 6.38
CA SER A 20 -18.73 -2.75 5.19
C SER A 20 -18.92 -1.26 5.00
N ASP A 21 -18.90 -0.47 6.08
CA ASP A 21 -19.12 0.98 5.99
C ASP A 21 -17.92 1.76 5.45
N TRP A 22 -16.73 1.14 5.33
CA TRP A 22 -15.55 1.86 4.82
C TRP A 22 -14.54 1.02 4.00
N ALA A 23 -14.46 -0.30 4.19
CA ALA A 23 -13.36 -1.11 3.67
C ALA A 23 -13.27 -1.13 2.13
N THR A 24 -14.39 -1.36 1.43
CA THR A 24 -14.40 -1.54 -0.03
C THR A 24 -14.96 -0.31 -0.73
N SER A 25 -14.10 0.37 -1.51
CA SER A 25 -14.44 1.62 -2.21
C SER A 25 -15.05 2.70 -1.28
N GLY A 26 -14.55 2.80 -0.06
CA GLY A 26 -15.06 3.75 0.94
C GLY A 26 -16.46 3.42 1.42
N GLY A 27 -16.84 2.13 1.46
CA GLY A 27 -18.14 1.65 1.95
C GLY A 27 -19.22 1.49 0.88
N LYS A 28 -18.89 1.77 -0.39
CA LYS A 28 -19.84 1.64 -1.52
C LYS A 28 -20.29 0.19 -1.74
N TYR A 29 -19.39 -0.77 -1.55
CA TYR A 29 -19.68 -2.19 -1.74
C TYR A 29 -19.62 -2.89 -0.38
N LYS A 30 -20.80 -3.28 0.12
CA LYS A 30 -20.93 -4.00 1.39
C LYS A 30 -20.70 -5.50 1.21
N VAL A 31 -20.37 -6.17 2.30
CA VAL A 31 -20.20 -7.63 2.31
C VAL A 31 -21.47 -8.31 1.83
N ASN A 32 -21.31 -9.35 1.01
CA ASN A 32 -22.41 -10.21 0.60
C ASN A 32 -22.26 -11.56 1.30
N TYR A 33 -23.01 -11.76 2.38
CA TYR A 33 -22.99 -12.96 3.21
C TYR A 33 -23.42 -14.24 2.47
N LYS A 34 -23.96 -14.16 1.25
CA LYS A 34 -24.19 -15.35 0.40
C LYS A 34 -22.89 -16.06 0.01
N TYR A 35 -21.75 -15.36 0.05
CA TYR A 35 -20.43 -15.93 -0.23
C TYR A 35 -19.70 -16.43 1.03
N ALA A 36 -20.39 -16.49 2.17
CA ALA A 36 -19.83 -17.07 3.38
C ALA A 36 -19.57 -18.59 3.22
N PRO A 37 -18.61 -19.17 3.97
CA PRO A 37 -17.78 -18.52 5.01
C PRO A 37 -16.62 -17.69 4.44
N PHE A 38 -16.31 -16.58 5.11
CA PHE A 38 -15.08 -15.81 4.87
C PHE A 38 -14.00 -16.35 5.79
N VAL A 39 -12.93 -16.93 5.22
CA VAL A 39 -11.90 -17.64 5.98
C VAL A 39 -10.54 -16.98 5.76
N ALA A 40 -9.86 -16.66 6.86
CA ALA A 40 -8.45 -16.27 6.87
C ALA A 40 -7.65 -17.35 7.61
N GLN A 41 -6.59 -17.85 6.98
CA GLN A 41 -5.71 -18.85 7.56
C GLN A 41 -4.36 -18.21 7.87
N PHE A 42 -3.86 -18.41 9.09
CA PHE A 42 -2.57 -17.92 9.55
C PHE A 42 -1.73 -19.12 9.99
N THR A 43 -0.46 -19.16 9.57
CA THR A 43 0.52 -20.19 9.94
C THR A 43 1.82 -19.52 10.35
N ASP A 44 2.76 -20.31 10.90
CA ASP A 44 4.15 -19.87 11.14
C ASP A 44 4.28 -18.61 12.02
N LEU A 45 3.51 -18.57 13.12
CA LEU A 45 3.59 -17.46 14.08
C LEU A 45 4.99 -17.43 14.73
N ALA A 46 5.76 -16.40 14.41
CA ALA A 46 7.03 -16.08 15.03
C ALA A 46 6.88 -14.80 15.87
N LEU A 47 7.25 -14.88 17.15
CA LEU A 47 7.23 -13.75 18.08
C LEU A 47 8.65 -13.49 18.59
N HIS A 48 9.18 -12.31 18.24
CA HIS A 48 10.44 -11.77 18.75
C HIS A 48 10.15 -10.43 19.41
N GLY A 49 10.58 -10.26 20.65
CA GLY A 49 10.32 -9.07 21.44
C GLY A 49 10.21 -9.39 22.93
N CYS A 50 10.07 -8.34 23.73
CA CYS A 50 10.02 -8.48 25.18
C CYS A 50 8.61 -8.58 25.73
N PRO A 51 8.30 -9.64 26.49
CA PRO A 51 7.04 -9.72 27.20
C PRO A 51 6.99 -8.63 28.28
N ALA A 52 5.86 -7.94 28.35
CA ALA A 52 5.53 -7.02 29.42
C ALA A 52 4.50 -7.67 30.35
N ASP A 53 4.59 -7.41 31.65
CA ASP A 53 3.52 -7.82 32.57
C ASP A 53 2.28 -6.94 32.31
N PRO A 54 1.14 -7.51 31.88
CA PRO A 54 -0.06 -6.73 31.58
C PRO A 54 -0.68 -6.04 32.81
N LEU A 55 -0.33 -6.47 34.04
CA LEU A 55 -0.81 -5.83 35.28
C LEU A 55 0.04 -4.64 35.70
N GLN A 56 1.34 -4.67 35.39
CA GLN A 56 2.27 -3.63 35.80
C GLN A 56 2.58 -2.65 34.65
N GLU A 57 2.32 -3.04 33.40
CA GLU A 57 2.74 -2.34 32.18
C GLU A 57 4.26 -2.07 32.13
N VAL A 58 5.04 -2.84 32.89
CA VAL A 58 6.51 -2.73 32.96
C VAL A 58 7.12 -3.80 32.05
N VAL A 59 8.06 -3.37 31.22
CA VAL A 59 8.91 -4.25 30.42
C VAL A 59 10.16 -4.58 31.24
N ASN A 60 10.58 -5.84 31.26
CA ASN A 60 11.85 -6.22 31.87
C ASN A 60 13.01 -5.51 31.14
N SER A 61 13.77 -4.69 31.86
CA SER A 61 14.85 -3.86 31.32
C SER A 61 15.96 -4.69 30.65
N ASP A 62 16.26 -5.86 31.19
CA ASP A 62 17.33 -6.72 30.66
C ASP A 62 16.92 -7.34 29.33
N CYS A 63 15.65 -7.74 29.24
CA CYS A 63 15.08 -8.17 27.97
C CYS A 63 15.11 -7.03 26.96
N ALA A 64 14.57 -5.86 27.33
CA ALA A 64 14.44 -4.73 26.42
C ALA A 64 15.80 -4.32 25.84
N ALA A 65 16.82 -4.20 26.69
CA ALA A 65 18.17 -3.88 26.26
C ALA A 65 18.77 -4.94 25.31
N ARG A 66 18.47 -6.23 25.55
CA ARG A 66 18.94 -7.32 24.70
C ARG A 66 18.29 -7.29 23.32
N GLU A 67 16.97 -7.14 23.26
CA GLU A 67 16.22 -7.05 22.00
C GLU A 67 16.60 -5.77 21.24
N ASP A 68 16.71 -4.62 21.91
CA ASP A 68 17.15 -3.37 21.29
C ASP A 68 18.56 -3.49 20.71
N GLY A 69 19.47 -4.16 21.42
CA GLY A 69 20.81 -4.46 20.93
C GLY A 69 20.81 -5.36 19.69
N GLN A 70 19.95 -6.39 19.68
CA GLN A 70 19.78 -7.26 18.51
C GLN A 70 19.20 -6.49 17.33
N LEU A 71 18.10 -5.76 17.52
CA LEU A 71 17.46 -4.92 16.51
C LEU A 71 18.41 -3.87 15.93
N ALA A 72 19.28 -3.28 16.75
CA ALA A 72 20.28 -2.32 16.30
C ALA A 72 21.42 -2.95 15.49
N SER A 73 21.70 -4.24 15.74
CA SER A 73 22.74 -5.00 15.03
C SER A 73 22.24 -5.66 13.73
N ASP A 74 20.93 -5.78 13.57
CA ASP A 74 20.31 -6.44 12.42
C ASP A 74 20.40 -5.59 11.13
N ASP A 75 20.42 -6.28 9.99
CA ASP A 75 20.51 -5.66 8.65
C ASP A 75 19.34 -4.72 8.31
N TYR A 76 18.27 -4.73 9.10
CA TYR A 76 17.11 -3.85 8.97
C TYR A 76 17.08 -2.70 9.99
N ALA A 77 18.07 -2.56 10.88
CA ALA A 77 18.22 -1.43 11.80
C ALA A 77 18.27 -0.09 11.06
N SER A 78 18.84 -0.11 9.84
CA SER A 78 18.90 1.04 8.95
C SER A 78 18.45 0.66 7.55
N ILE A 79 17.74 1.58 6.89
CA ILE A 79 17.34 1.38 5.50
C ILE A 79 18.51 1.67 4.56
N THR A 80 19.01 0.63 3.88
CA THR A 80 20.06 0.77 2.87
C THR A 80 19.60 1.65 1.70
N PRO A 81 20.52 2.27 0.93
CA PRO A 81 20.15 3.04 -0.26
C PRO A 81 19.34 2.22 -1.28
N LYS A 82 19.64 0.92 -1.41
CA LYS A 82 18.91 -0.01 -2.28
C LYS A 82 17.46 -0.21 -1.80
N GLN A 83 17.25 -0.49 -0.51
CA GLN A 83 15.91 -0.63 0.08
C GLN A 83 15.13 0.69 -0.01
N ARG A 84 15.77 1.83 0.24
CA ARG A 84 15.15 3.16 0.11
C ARG A 84 14.67 3.43 -1.31
N ASN A 85 15.47 3.08 -2.32
CA ASN A 85 15.08 3.19 -3.72
C ASN A 85 13.94 2.23 -4.07
N ALA A 86 13.94 1.01 -3.54
CA ALA A 86 12.84 0.06 -3.71
C ALA A 86 11.53 0.60 -3.10
N MET A 87 11.59 1.14 -1.88
CA MET A 87 10.46 1.79 -1.22
C MET A 87 9.95 2.99 -2.05
N LYS A 88 10.84 3.84 -2.56
CA LYS A 88 10.46 4.98 -3.42
C LYS A 88 9.75 4.52 -4.69
N ARG A 89 10.27 3.49 -5.36
CA ARG A 89 9.64 2.90 -6.57
C ARG A 89 8.27 2.30 -6.26
N PHE A 90 8.14 1.59 -5.13
CA PHE A 90 6.87 1.01 -4.71
C PHE A 90 5.83 2.11 -4.44
N ARG A 91 6.20 3.14 -3.67
CA ARG A 91 5.32 4.28 -3.36
C ARG A 91 4.91 5.04 -4.63
N GLY A 92 5.82 5.22 -5.58
CA GLY A 92 5.52 5.89 -6.85
C GLY A 92 4.56 5.12 -7.77
N LYS A 93 4.46 3.78 -7.63
CA LYS A 93 3.68 2.93 -8.54
C LYS A 93 2.39 2.37 -7.94
N TYR A 94 2.41 2.02 -6.66
CA TYR A 94 1.34 1.23 -6.02
C TYR A 94 0.63 1.95 -4.86
N MET A 95 1.13 3.11 -4.40
CA MET A 95 0.49 3.87 -3.33
C MET A 95 -0.79 4.54 -3.84
N TYR A 96 -1.94 4.14 -3.30
CA TYR A 96 -3.24 4.68 -3.70
C TYR A 96 -3.71 5.87 -2.85
N TYR A 97 -3.31 5.93 -1.58
CA TYR A 97 -3.65 7.00 -0.65
C TYR A 97 -2.46 7.32 0.26
N SER A 98 -2.31 8.58 0.65
CA SER A 98 -1.33 9.04 1.64
C SER A 98 -1.88 10.25 2.39
N TYR A 99 -1.98 10.13 3.72
CA TYR A 99 -2.45 11.21 4.57
C TYR A 99 -1.53 12.45 4.55
N CYS A 100 -0.22 12.25 4.35
CA CYS A 100 0.74 13.35 4.20
C CYS A 100 0.47 14.24 2.97
N TYR A 101 -0.31 13.77 2.00
CA TYR A 101 -0.71 14.53 0.81
C TYR A 101 -2.19 14.91 0.80
N ASP A 102 -2.93 14.58 1.88
CA ASP A 102 -4.34 14.89 2.06
C ASP A 102 -4.48 16.28 2.67
N THR A 103 -4.47 17.30 1.83
CA THR A 103 -4.57 18.71 2.24
C THR A 103 -5.99 19.11 2.66
N ILE A 104 -7.00 18.27 2.36
CA ILE A 104 -8.36 18.46 2.86
C ILE A 104 -8.44 18.06 4.32
N ARG A 105 -7.85 16.92 4.69
CA ARG A 105 -7.82 16.44 6.07
C ARG A 105 -6.79 17.17 6.92
N TYR A 106 -5.61 17.41 6.37
CA TYR A 106 -4.49 18.07 7.02
C TYR A 106 -4.02 19.26 6.18
N PRO A 107 -4.58 20.48 6.39
CA PRO A 107 -4.20 21.67 5.62
C PRO A 107 -2.69 21.96 5.65
N VAL A 108 -2.05 21.64 6.77
CA VAL A 108 -0.60 21.58 6.92
C VAL A 108 -0.22 20.12 7.20
N PRO A 109 0.69 19.51 6.43
CA PRO A 109 1.14 18.15 6.68
C PRO A 109 1.67 17.98 8.11
N PRO A 110 1.33 16.89 8.79
CA PRO A 110 1.91 16.56 10.10
C PRO A 110 3.45 16.56 10.09
N SER A 111 4.07 16.85 11.23
CA SER A 111 5.52 17.12 11.33
C SER A 111 6.40 15.90 11.03
N GLU A 112 5.86 14.69 11.12
CA GLU A 112 6.54 13.43 10.77
C GLU A 112 6.58 13.18 9.25
N CYS A 113 5.79 13.90 8.46
CA CYS A 113 5.71 13.70 7.02
C CYS A 113 6.93 14.25 6.29
N VAL A 114 7.58 13.39 5.50
CA VAL A 114 8.60 13.81 4.52
C VAL A 114 7.95 13.96 3.14
N VAL A 115 7.68 15.20 2.74
CA VAL A 115 6.96 15.53 1.50
C VAL A 115 7.92 15.46 0.30
N ASP A 116 7.86 14.39 -0.48
CA ASP A 116 8.46 14.34 -1.83
C ASP A 116 7.52 15.03 -2.84
N LEU A 117 7.97 16.16 -3.39
CA LEU A 117 7.19 16.99 -4.34
C LEU A 117 6.88 16.26 -5.65
N ALA A 118 7.77 15.40 -6.14
CA ALA A 118 7.54 14.66 -7.37
C ALA A 118 6.43 13.61 -7.18
N ILE A 119 6.39 12.97 -6.00
CA ILE A 119 5.32 12.05 -5.64
C ILE A 119 4.02 12.83 -5.42
N ARG A 120 4.03 13.96 -4.69
CA ARG A 120 2.86 14.80 -4.41
C ARG A 120 2.10 15.21 -5.68
N GLN A 121 2.80 15.43 -6.79
CA GLN A 121 2.17 15.80 -8.07
C GLN A 121 1.19 14.73 -8.58
N GLY A 122 1.45 13.46 -8.26
CA GLY A 122 0.60 12.32 -8.60
C GLY A 122 -0.67 12.19 -7.75
N PHE A 123 -0.80 12.97 -6.67
CA PHE A 123 -1.94 12.90 -5.74
C PHE A 123 -2.89 14.09 -5.91
N LYS A 124 -4.19 13.83 -5.71
CA LYS A 124 -5.24 14.84 -5.55
C LYS A 124 -5.12 15.47 -4.15
N ASP A 125 -5.84 16.55 -3.93
CA ASP A 125 -5.86 17.24 -2.62
C ASP A 125 -6.54 16.40 -1.52
N THR A 126 -7.31 15.38 -1.90
CA THR A 126 -7.84 14.33 -1.01
C THR A 126 -6.79 13.31 -0.58
N GLY A 127 -5.52 13.47 -0.98
CA GLY A 127 -4.45 12.49 -0.72
C GLY A 127 -4.60 11.17 -1.48
N ARG A 128 -5.58 11.04 -2.39
CA ARG A 128 -5.74 9.87 -3.28
C ARG A 128 -4.98 10.06 -4.58
N LEU A 129 -4.48 8.96 -5.15
CA LEU A 129 -3.77 8.98 -6.43
C LEU A 129 -4.68 9.51 -7.55
N LYS A 130 -4.11 10.34 -8.43
CA LYS A 130 -4.73 10.71 -9.70
C LYS A 130 -4.69 9.49 -10.61
N PHE A 131 -5.83 8.84 -10.80
CA PHE A 131 -5.99 7.95 -11.94
C PHE A 131 -5.99 8.81 -13.19
N ASP A 132 -4.83 9.00 -13.80
CA ASP A 132 -4.76 9.46 -15.17
C ASP A 132 -5.45 8.38 -16.02
N GLU A 133 -6.57 8.71 -16.67
CA GLU A 133 -7.29 7.87 -17.64
C GLU A 133 -6.45 7.50 -18.89
N LYS A 134 -5.13 7.69 -18.86
CA LYS A 134 -4.20 7.51 -19.98
C LYS A 134 -3.93 6.05 -20.34
N HIS A 135 -4.70 5.11 -19.81
CA HIS A 135 -4.67 3.69 -20.17
C HIS A 135 -5.86 3.22 -21.02
N HIS A 136 -6.68 4.13 -21.57
CA HIS A 136 -7.36 3.82 -22.82
C HIS A 136 -6.36 3.91 -23.97
N ARG A 137 -5.43 2.94 -24.04
CA ARG A 137 -4.82 2.60 -25.32
C ARG A 137 -6.00 2.21 -26.22
N HIS A 138 -6.33 3.09 -27.16
CA HIS A 138 -7.16 2.76 -28.30
C HIS A 138 -6.59 1.48 -28.92
N PHE A 139 -7.19 0.34 -28.58
CA PHE A 139 -7.02 -0.88 -29.36
C PHE A 139 -7.75 -0.58 -30.66
N LYS A 140 -7.03 0.03 -31.61
CA LYS A 140 -7.56 0.29 -32.95
C LYS A 140 -7.87 -1.08 -33.53
N LYS A 141 -9.16 -1.46 -33.51
CA LYS A 141 -9.70 -2.62 -34.23
C LYS A 141 -9.17 -2.53 -35.66
N ARG A 142 -8.19 -3.37 -36.00
CA ARG A 142 -7.83 -3.64 -37.38
C ARG A 142 -8.74 -4.80 -37.81
N GLY A 143 -9.98 -4.43 -38.15
CA GLY A 143 -10.98 -5.33 -38.71
C GLY A 143 -11.39 -4.81 -40.08
N GLU A 144 -11.13 -5.65 -41.09
CA GLU A 144 -11.80 -5.72 -42.39
C GLU A 144 -11.70 -4.52 -43.35
N VAL A 145 -10.79 -4.65 -44.32
CA VAL A 145 -11.16 -4.47 -45.73
C VAL A 145 -10.61 -5.68 -46.49
N MET A 146 -11.44 -6.72 -46.63
CA MET A 146 -11.23 -7.76 -47.63
C MET A 146 -11.97 -7.34 -48.92
N ASN A 147 -11.35 -7.64 -50.05
CA ASN A 147 -11.91 -7.70 -51.41
C ASN A 147 -12.21 -6.39 -52.16
N ALA A 148 -11.24 -5.98 -53.00
CA ALA A 148 -11.49 -5.78 -54.43
C ALA A 148 -10.16 -5.61 -55.17
N ARG A 149 -9.65 -6.69 -55.78
CA ARG A 149 -8.86 -6.70 -57.04
C ARG A 149 -8.37 -8.11 -57.33
N ASN A 150 -9.28 -8.94 -57.83
CA ASN A 150 -8.90 -10.06 -58.68
C ASN A 150 -9.91 -10.12 -59.83
N ASN A 151 -9.47 -9.63 -60.99
CA ASN A 151 -9.97 -9.90 -62.35
C ASN A 151 -9.64 -8.73 -63.28
N ARG A 152 -8.41 -8.77 -63.82
CA ARG A 152 -8.07 -8.39 -65.20
C ARG A 152 -6.56 -8.55 -65.34
N ASN A 153 -6.17 -9.64 -66.01
CA ASN A 153 -5.08 -9.70 -67.01
C ASN A 153 -4.77 -11.18 -67.28
N GLN A 154 -5.71 -11.83 -67.96
CA GLN A 154 -5.40 -12.87 -68.93
C GLN A 154 -5.46 -12.15 -70.27
N GLU A 155 -4.31 -11.74 -70.81
CA GLU A 155 -4.13 -11.42 -72.23
C GLU A 155 -2.62 -11.30 -72.53
N ASN A 156 -2.15 -12.29 -73.28
CA ASN A 156 -1.13 -12.21 -74.34
C ASN A 156 0.38 -12.13 -74.00
N VAL A 157 1.03 -13.21 -74.48
CA VAL A 157 2.45 -13.46 -74.83
C VAL A 157 3.40 -13.84 -73.70
#